data_AF-A0A8J8GJY5-F1
#
_entry.id   AF-A0A8J8GJY5-F1
#
_cell.length_a   1.000
_cell.length_b   1.000
_cell.length_c   1.000
_cell.angle_alpha   90.00
_cell.angle_beta   90.00
_cell.angle_gamma   90.00
#
_symmetry.space_group_name_H-M   'P 1'
#
loop_
_entity.id
_entity.type
_entity.pdbx_description
1 polymer ?
#
loop_
_entity_poly.entity_id
_entity_poly.type
_entity_poly.pdbx_seq_one_letter_code
_entity_poly.pdbx_strand_id
1 'polypeptide(L)'
;MPRLGSLLLKSAGALLLAFIALSVIATVVGIVLSVVATVVTLAMLAVVVLAAVGLVSLLRDDGGGDGLETEYGRDGARSTDVREERLRSQYVDGELSEAEFERELDRLLEDGNGRTDGLDARRSRDSTTDRTRLWDR
;
A
#
# COMPACT_ATOMS: atom_id res chain seq x y z
N MET A 1 -40.13 -29.48 -53.14
CA MET A 1 -39.60 -29.42 -51.76
C MET A 1 -38.63 -28.25 -51.47
N PRO A 2 -38.76 -27.03 -52.05
CA PRO A 2 -37.76 -25.96 -51.83
C PRO A 2 -37.97 -25.08 -50.59
N ARG A 3 -39.11 -25.19 -49.88
CA ARG A 3 -39.44 -24.25 -48.78
C ARG A 3 -38.75 -24.55 -47.46
N LEU A 4 -38.36 -25.82 -47.23
CA LEU A 4 -37.67 -26.24 -46.00
C LEU A 4 -36.24 -25.67 -45.93
N GLY A 5 -35.51 -25.63 -47.05
CA GLY A 5 -34.14 -25.10 -47.09
C GLY A 5 -34.06 -23.61 -46.79
N SER A 6 -35.03 -22.83 -47.28
CA SER A 6 -35.10 -21.38 -47.01
C SER A 6 -35.40 -21.08 -45.54
N LEU A 7 -36.27 -21.87 -44.89
CA LEU A 7 -36.58 -21.73 -43.47
C LEU A 7 -35.38 -22.10 -42.59
N LEU A 8 -34.67 -23.18 -42.92
CA LEU A 8 -33.45 -23.60 -42.21
C LEU A 8 -32.32 -22.57 -42.33
N LEU A 9 -32.12 -22.00 -43.52
CA LEU A 9 -31.08 -20.98 -43.71
C LEU A 9 -31.40 -19.69 -42.94
N LYS A 10 -32.68 -19.31 -42.89
CA LYS A 10 -33.15 -18.11 -42.21
C LYS A 10 -33.14 -18.26 -40.69
N SER A 11 -33.49 -19.44 -40.18
CA SER A 11 -33.38 -19.76 -38.75
C SER A 11 -31.92 -19.86 -38.32
N ALA A 12 -31.05 -20.50 -39.10
CA ALA A 12 -29.62 -20.55 -38.82
C ALA A 12 -28.99 -19.15 -38.79
N GLY A 13 -29.35 -18.28 -39.75
CA GLY A 13 -28.90 -16.88 -39.75
C GLY A 13 -29.39 -16.08 -38.54
N ALA A 14 -30.66 -16.25 -38.14
CA ALA A 14 -31.21 -15.62 -36.95
C ALA A 14 -30.51 -16.09 -35.67
N LEU A 15 -30.19 -17.39 -35.58
CA LEU A 15 -29.51 -17.99 -34.43
C LEU A 15 -28.06 -17.49 -34.34
N LEU A 16 -27.35 -17.41 -35.47
CA LEU A 16 -26.02 -16.82 -35.54
C LEU A 16 -26.02 -15.37 -35.05
N LEU A 17 -26.98 -14.56 -35.51
CA LEU A 17 -27.09 -13.15 -35.13
C LEU A 17 -27.43 -13.00 -33.63
N ALA A 18 -28.32 -13.85 -33.11
CA ALA A 18 -28.60 -13.91 -31.68
C ALA A 18 -27.37 -14.32 -30.87
N PHE A 19 -26.56 -15.26 -31.37
CA PHE A 19 -25.34 -15.69 -30.71
C PHE A 19 -24.28 -14.58 -30.66
N ILE A 20 -24.12 -13.82 -31.75
CA ILE A 20 -23.24 -12.66 -31.79
C ILE A 20 -23.72 -11.60 -30.79
N ALA A 21 -25.00 -11.27 -30.77
CA ALA A 21 -25.57 -10.31 -29.83
C ALA A 21 -25.36 -10.77 -28.37
N LEU A 22 -25.64 -12.05 -28.08
CA LEU A 22 -25.43 -12.64 -26.76
C LEU A 22 -23.94 -12.60 -26.36
N SER A 23 -23.04 -12.87 -27.30
CA SER A 23 -21.59 -12.81 -27.03
C SER A 23 -21.17 -11.40 -26.61
N VAL A 24 -21.66 -10.35 -27.30
CA VAL A 24 -21.34 -8.97 -26.93
C VAL A 24 -21.84 -8.65 -25.52
N ILE A 25 -23.09 -9.03 -25.21
CA ILE A 25 -23.68 -8.83 -23.89
C ILE A 25 -22.87 -9.57 -22.82
N ALA A 26 -22.53 -10.83 -23.07
CA ALA A 26 -21.73 -11.64 -22.18
C ALA A 26 -20.33 -11.05 -21.94
N THR A 27 -19.70 -10.48 -22.97
CA THR A 27 -18.40 -9.79 -22.82
C THR A 27 -18.53 -8.57 -21.92
N VAL A 28 -19.54 -7.72 -22.12
CA VAL A 28 -19.76 -6.53 -21.28
C VAL A 28 -19.99 -6.93 -19.82
N VAL A 29 -20.87 -7.91 -19.59
CA VAL A 29 -21.13 -8.44 -18.25
C VAL A 29 -19.86 -9.04 -17.64
N GLY A 30 -19.09 -9.79 -18.44
CA GLY A 30 -17.81 -10.38 -18.01
C GLY A 30 -16.79 -9.34 -17.58
N ILE A 31 -16.67 -8.22 -18.31
CA ILE A 31 -15.78 -7.10 -17.94
C ILE A 31 -16.20 -6.50 -16.60
N VAL A 32 -17.49 -6.21 -16.43
CA VAL A 32 -18.01 -5.66 -15.16
C VAL A 32 -17.76 -6.62 -13.99
N LEU A 33 -18.05 -7.90 -14.18
CA LEU A 33 -17.81 -8.93 -13.17
C LEU A 33 -16.31 -9.10 -12.86
N SER A 34 -15.44 -8.96 -13.85
CA SER A 34 -13.98 -9.00 -13.65
C SER A 34 -13.50 -7.85 -12.75
N VAL A 35 -13.99 -6.63 -12.97
CA VAL A 35 -13.68 -5.49 -12.10
C VAL A 35 -14.21 -5.74 -10.68
N VAL A 36 -15.44 -6.22 -10.53
CA VAL A 36 -15.97 -6.55 -9.20
C VAL A 36 -15.14 -7.65 -8.53
N ALA A 37 -14.78 -8.70 -9.25
CA ALA A 37 -13.98 -9.81 -8.72
C ALA A 37 -12.58 -9.35 -8.30
N THR A 38 -11.93 -8.48 -9.06
CA THR A 38 -10.62 -7.92 -8.69
C THR A 38 -10.71 -7.07 -7.42
N VAL A 39 -11.74 -6.22 -7.30
CA VAL A 39 -11.97 -5.44 -6.07
C VAL A 39 -12.23 -6.35 -4.87
N VAL A 40 -13.07 -7.38 -5.03
CA VAL A 40 -13.39 -8.33 -3.96
C VAL A 40 -12.17 -9.13 -3.54
N THR A 41 -11.35 -9.59 -4.50
CA THR A 41 -10.12 -10.35 -4.19
C THR A 41 -9.08 -9.47 -3.48
N LEU A 42 -8.92 -8.21 -3.91
CA LEU A 42 -8.09 -7.22 -3.21
C LEU A 42 -8.58 -6.97 -1.78
N ALA A 43 -9.88 -6.77 -1.59
CA ALA A 43 -10.47 -6.58 -0.27
C ALA A 43 -10.27 -7.81 0.63
N MET A 44 -10.49 -9.02 0.10
CA MET A 44 -10.21 -10.27 0.81
C MET A 44 -8.74 -10.39 1.19
N LEU A 45 -7.82 -10.06 0.29
CA LEU A 45 -6.39 -10.07 0.56
C LEU A 45 -6.04 -9.08 1.68
N ALA A 46 -6.59 -7.87 1.65
CA ALA A 46 -6.40 -6.87 2.70
C ALA A 46 -6.89 -7.38 4.07
N VAL A 47 -8.05 -8.04 4.12
CA VAL A 47 -8.58 -8.67 5.35
C VAL A 47 -7.64 -9.77 5.85
N VAL A 48 -7.13 -10.62 4.96
CA VAL A 48 -6.18 -11.68 5.33
C VAL A 48 -4.89 -11.10 5.88
N VAL A 49 -4.33 -10.06 5.25
CA VAL A 49 -3.13 -9.37 5.73
C VAL A 49 -3.39 -8.75 7.10
N LEU A 50 -4.52 -8.07 7.29
CA LEU A 50 -4.89 -7.48 8.57
C LEU A 50 -5.03 -8.54 9.67
N ALA A 51 -5.66 -9.68 9.35
CA ALA A 51 -5.78 -10.80 10.27
C ALA A 51 -4.41 -11.40 10.63
N ALA A 52 -3.51 -11.55 9.66
CA ALA A 52 -2.15 -12.02 9.88
C ALA A 52 -1.36 -11.06 10.79
N VAL A 53 -1.44 -9.75 10.55
CA VAL A 53 -0.80 -8.74 11.38
C VAL A 53 -1.38 -8.76 12.80
N GLY A 54 -2.70 -8.84 12.93
CA GLY A 54 -3.35 -8.95 14.24
C GLY A 54 -2.91 -10.18 15.01
N LEU A 55 -2.83 -11.34 14.34
CA LEU A 55 -2.37 -12.58 14.94
C LEU A 55 -0.89 -12.49 15.37
N VAL A 56 -0.02 -11.93 14.52
CA VAL A 56 1.38 -11.69 14.87
C VAL A 56 1.49 -10.73 16.05
N SER A 57 0.66 -9.68 16.12
CA SER A 57 0.64 -8.74 17.24
C SER A 57 0.29 -9.45 18.55
N LEU A 58 -0.76 -10.28 18.55
CA LEU A 58 -1.17 -11.05 19.73
C LEU A 58 -0.06 -12.03 20.18
N LEU A 59 0.56 -12.74 19.25
CA LEU A 59 1.67 -13.64 19.56
C LEU A 59 2.91 -12.90 20.08
N ARG A 60 3.08 -11.62 19.72
CA ARG A 60 4.21 -10.78 20.15
C ARG A 60 3.95 -10.14 21.51
N ASP A 61 2.69 -9.83 21.84
CA ASP A 61 2.28 -9.33 23.16
C ASP A 61 2.48 -10.39 24.27
N ASP A 62 2.30 -11.68 23.97
CA ASP A 62 2.59 -12.76 24.94
C ASP A 62 4.11 -12.98 25.21
N GLY A 63 4.98 -12.41 24.37
CA GLY A 63 6.44 -12.60 24.43
C GLY A 63 7.25 -11.37 24.84
N GLY A 64 6.61 -10.23 25.08
CA GLY A 64 7.29 -8.95 25.24
C GLY A 64 6.58 -8.01 26.19
N GLY A 65 6.62 -8.32 27.49
CA GLY A 65 6.40 -7.30 28.51
C GLY A 65 7.53 -6.29 28.47
N ASP A 66 7.30 -5.15 27.83
CA ASP A 66 7.77 -3.86 28.34
C ASP A 66 6.83 -2.77 27.80
N GLY A 67 5.98 -2.29 28.70
CA GLY A 67 5.43 -0.96 28.56
C GLY A 67 6.59 0.03 28.69
N LEU A 68 6.53 1.07 27.86
CA LEU A 68 7.40 2.26 27.72
C LEU A 68 7.96 2.31 26.29
N GLU A 69 7.75 3.46 25.64
CA GLU A 69 8.35 3.88 24.35
C GLU A 69 7.64 3.47 23.04
N THR A 70 6.47 4.06 22.74
CA THR A 70 6.17 4.45 21.33
C THR A 70 5.25 5.68 21.21
N GLU A 71 5.35 6.65 22.13
CA GLU A 71 4.68 7.95 21.95
C GLU A 71 5.57 8.96 21.21
N TYR A 72 6.89 8.76 21.18
CA TYR A 72 7.83 9.66 20.49
C TYR A 72 8.00 9.42 18.99
N GLY A 73 7.53 8.28 18.44
CA GLY A 73 7.62 7.96 17.01
C GLY A 73 6.33 8.23 16.21
N ARG A 74 5.17 8.21 16.87
CA ARG A 74 3.87 8.33 16.19
C ARG A 74 3.54 9.76 15.79
N ASP A 75 3.92 10.75 16.60
CA ASP A 75 3.72 12.16 16.27
C ASP A 75 4.73 12.66 15.22
N GLY A 76 5.93 12.08 15.19
CA GLY A 76 6.92 12.32 14.12
C GLY A 76 6.43 11.82 12.76
N ALA A 77 6.00 10.55 12.68
CA ALA A 77 5.47 9.98 11.44
C ALA A 77 4.21 10.73 10.96
N ARG A 78 3.25 10.99 11.87
CA ARG A 78 2.01 11.71 11.54
C ARG A 78 2.28 13.17 11.10
N SER A 79 3.30 13.83 11.64
CA SER A 79 3.66 15.19 11.21
C SER A 79 4.40 15.22 9.86
N THR A 80 5.17 14.17 9.55
CA THR A 80 5.76 13.97 8.21
C THR A 80 4.67 13.71 7.18
N ASP A 81 3.69 12.85 7.47
CA ASP A 81 2.57 12.54 6.56
C ASP A 81 1.76 13.81 6.21
N VAL A 82 1.45 14.64 7.20
CA VAL A 82 0.72 15.91 6.99
C VAL A 82 1.54 16.93 6.19
N ARG A 83 2.88 16.87 6.27
CA ARG A 83 3.77 17.75 5.52
C ARG A 83 3.93 17.28 4.07
N GLU A 84 3.98 15.97 3.84
CA GLU A 84 4.00 15.37 2.50
C GLU A 84 2.69 15.68 1.75
N GLU A 85 1.55 15.52 2.40
CA GLU A 85 0.23 15.78 1.79
C GLU A 85 0.08 17.25 1.36
N ARG A 86 0.66 18.19 2.12
CA ARG A 86 0.70 19.61 1.75
C ARG A 86 1.56 19.88 0.52
N LEU A 87 2.74 19.26 0.43
CA LEU A 87 3.64 19.40 -0.73
C LEU A 87 2.99 18.85 -2.00
N ARG A 88 2.29 17.72 -1.89
CA ARG A 88 1.53 17.14 -3.01
C ARG A 88 0.40 18.07 -3.46
N SER A 89 -0.33 18.71 -2.54
CA SER A 89 -1.38 19.68 -2.90
C SER A 89 -0.81 20.85 -3.69
N GLN A 90 0.32 21.42 -3.25
CA GLN A 90 0.95 22.57 -3.90
C GLN A 90 1.51 22.25 -5.30
N TYR A 91 1.99 21.02 -5.51
CA TYR A 91 2.38 20.54 -6.84
C TYR A 91 1.17 20.42 -7.78
N VAL A 92 0.06 19.86 -7.30
CA VAL A 92 -1.19 19.72 -8.09
C VAL A 92 -1.81 21.06 -8.43
N ASP A 93 -1.75 22.01 -7.51
CA ASP A 93 -2.22 23.39 -7.71
C ASP A 93 -1.28 24.20 -8.63
N GLY A 94 -0.13 23.63 -9.02
CA GLY A 94 0.86 24.28 -9.89
C GLY A 94 1.66 25.40 -9.20
N GLU A 95 1.54 25.51 -7.88
CA GLU A 95 2.33 26.45 -7.06
C GLU A 95 3.78 25.99 -6.88
N LEU A 96 4.05 24.69 -7.07
CA LEU A 96 5.37 24.09 -6.95
C LEU A 96 5.77 23.41 -8.27
N SER A 97 6.96 23.70 -8.78
CA SER A 97 7.48 23.00 -9.96
C SER A 97 7.94 21.59 -9.62
N GLU A 98 7.96 20.68 -10.60
CA GLU A 98 8.36 19.28 -10.41
C GLU A 98 9.77 19.14 -9.80
N ALA A 99 10.73 19.95 -10.26
CA ALA A 99 12.11 19.95 -9.75
C ALA A 99 12.25 20.53 -8.33
N GLU A 100 11.27 21.31 -7.87
CA GLU A 100 11.21 21.81 -6.48
C GLU A 100 10.50 20.81 -5.58
N PHE A 101 9.44 20.17 -6.07
CA PHE A 101 8.75 19.08 -5.38
C PHE A 101 9.71 17.94 -5.04
N GLU A 102 10.49 17.45 -6.01
CA GLU A 102 11.45 16.36 -5.77
C GLU A 102 12.51 16.75 -4.72
N ARG A 103 13.05 17.97 -4.79
CA ARG A 103 14.06 18.46 -3.84
C ARG A 103 13.53 18.66 -2.43
N GLU A 104 12.26 18.98 -2.27
CA GLU A 104 11.64 19.17 -0.96
C GLU A 104 11.17 17.83 -0.39
N LEU A 105 10.70 16.91 -1.24
CA LEU A 105 10.33 15.55 -0.85
C LEU A 105 11.54 14.75 -0.39
N ASP A 106 12.67 14.85 -1.08
CA ASP A 106 13.92 14.18 -0.70
C ASP A 106 14.41 14.65 0.68
N ARG A 107 14.37 15.97 0.93
CA ARG A 107 14.68 16.55 2.24
C ARG A 107 13.72 16.08 3.34
N LEU A 108 12.43 15.98 3.03
CA LEU A 108 11.42 15.51 3.99
C LEU A 108 11.62 14.03 4.37
N LEU A 109 11.98 13.19 3.40
CA LEU A 109 12.27 11.77 3.61
C LEU A 109 13.56 11.56 4.41
N GLU A 110 14.60 12.35 4.14
CA GLU A 110 15.86 12.32 4.88
C GLU A 110 15.67 12.76 6.34
N ASP A 111 14.90 13.82 6.61
CA ASP A 111 14.58 14.28 7.97
C ASP A 111 13.64 13.33 8.74
N GLY A 112 12.78 12.61 8.02
CA GLY A 112 11.87 11.59 8.56
C GLY A 112 12.59 10.32 9.00
N ASN A 113 13.59 9.88 8.22
CA ASN A 113 14.40 8.68 8.51
C ASN A 113 15.65 8.96 9.37
N GLY A 114 16.20 10.18 9.35
CA GLY A 114 17.44 10.52 10.05
C GLY A 114 17.35 10.55 11.58
N ARG A 115 16.15 10.50 12.16
CA ARG A 115 15.96 10.49 13.62
C ARG A 115 16.07 9.11 14.27
N THR A 116 15.98 8.03 13.51
CA THR A 116 16.15 6.65 14.03
C THR A 116 17.62 6.22 14.09
N ASP A 117 18.49 6.75 13.23
CA ASP A 117 19.91 6.36 13.19
C ASP A 117 20.79 7.05 14.27
N GLY A 118 20.25 8.07 14.96
CA GLY A 118 20.98 8.82 15.99
C GLY A 118 21.14 8.13 17.35
N LEU A 119 20.44 7.01 17.58
CA LEU A 119 20.44 6.32 18.88
C LEU A 119 21.65 5.40 19.09
N ASP A 120 22.27 4.91 18.01
CA ASP A 120 23.46 4.05 18.11
C ASP A 120 24.76 4.85 18.34
N ALA A 121 24.82 6.12 17.89
CA ALA A 121 26.02 6.95 17.99
C ALA A 121 26.32 7.44 19.43
N ARG A 122 25.34 7.46 20.34
CA ARG A 122 25.54 7.88 21.74
C ARG A 122 26.04 6.76 22.65
N ARG A 123 25.79 5.49 22.33
CA ARG A 123 26.18 4.37 23.20
C ARG A 123 27.68 4.07 23.19
N SER A 124 28.39 4.50 22.14
CA SER A 124 29.84 4.29 22.02
C SER A 124 30.69 5.33 22.74
N ARG A 125 30.10 6.41 23.29
CA ARG A 125 30.87 7.50 23.91
C ARG A 125 31.01 7.36 25.44
N ASP A 126 30.27 6.45 26.06
CA ASP A 126 30.22 6.29 27.53
C ASP A 126 31.01 5.07 28.06
N SER A 127 31.53 4.21 27.18
CA SER A 127 32.21 2.96 27.57
C SER A 127 33.73 3.07 27.74
N THR A 128 34.31 4.27 27.65
CA THR A 128 35.78 4.45 27.72
C THR A 128 36.29 5.09 29.02
N THR A 129 35.41 5.56 29.92
CA THR A 129 35.85 6.36 31.08
C THR A 129 36.17 5.54 32.35
N ASP A 130 35.88 4.24 32.39
CA ASP A 130 35.92 3.48 33.67
C ASP A 130 37.03 2.43 33.79
N ARG A 131 38.07 2.49 32.94
CA ARG A 131 39.18 1.50 32.96
C ARG A 131 40.49 1.97 33.60
N THR A 132 40.56 3.20 34.11
CA THR A 132 41.81 3.76 34.66
C THR A 132 41.90 3.78 36.19
N ARG A 133 40.89 3.29 36.93
CA ARG A 133 40.87 3.33 38.41
C ARG A 133 41.17 2.01 39.13
N LEU A 134 41.41 0.91 38.41
CA LEU A 134 41.62 -0.43 39.00
C LEU A 134 43.10 -0.86 39.09
N TRP A 135 44.06 -0.02 38.70
CA TRP A 135 45.49 -0.39 38.65
C TRP A 135 46.35 0.22 39.75
N ASP A 136 45.74 0.78 40.80
CA ASP A 136 46.48 1.39 41.91
C ASP A 136 45.92 0.92 43.25
N ARG A 137 46.20 -0.35 43.60
CA ARG A 137 46.16 -0.84 44.98
C ARG A 137 47.04 -2.06 45.19
#